data_AF-A0A0P7X9M4-F1
#
_entry.id   AF-A0A0P7X9M4-F1
#
_cell.length_a   1.000
_cell.length_b   1.000
_cell.length_c   1.000
_cell.angle_alpha   90.00
_cell.angle_beta   90.00
_cell.angle_gamma   90.00
#
_symmetry.space_group_name_H-M   'P 1'
#
loop_
_entity.id
_entity.type
_entity.pdbx_description
1 polymer ?
#
loop_
_entity_poly.entity_id
_entity_poly.type
_entity_poly.pdbx_seq_one_letter_code
_entity_poly.pdbx_strand_id
1 'polypeptide(L)'
;MLNTLSLFWTRIRYPLGAMVAWVATLVGLVSGSATIILLVWDTGGMRELVQAATLSSITIIAFIALAVQNFRRTYADTFVRNIGELTRAAEIQRKINTLLENLIEQGEEESKPQKKDTDRIMHLFRELLTIYATIYSSITGTRCRFCIKLIRPSDDQTGAVQEFYLYSLARDAASFEEEKQHDRIRDQKSIDALRNNTDFLKLWDPSQPSENYFISDDLSKEHGYKNTSIHYRQNIQSNPNSQNSTKWSLWYRSTIVWPIRQDADALLGIEDTMPHGFLAVDSRVPNTFDRGTHVALGRTFAISLYPLIDLYTRVLE
;
A
#
# COMPACT_ATOMS: atom_id res chain seq x y z
N MET A 1 6.34 -7.87 -20.63
CA MET A 1 7.60 -8.61 -20.37
C MET A 1 8.10 -8.51 -18.92
N LEU A 2 7.66 -7.52 -18.12
CA LEU A 2 7.99 -7.42 -16.69
C LEU A 2 7.05 -8.26 -15.77
N ASN A 3 5.80 -8.51 -16.18
CA ASN A 3 4.85 -9.34 -15.39
C ASN A 3 5.19 -10.85 -15.38
N THR A 4 5.97 -11.33 -16.35
CA THR A 4 6.49 -12.70 -16.34
C THR A 4 7.62 -12.89 -15.32
N LEU A 5 8.32 -11.82 -14.93
CA LEU A 5 9.38 -11.88 -13.92
C LEU A 5 8.80 -12.04 -12.51
N SER A 6 7.78 -11.28 -12.09
CA SER A 6 7.24 -11.36 -10.72
C SER A 6 6.60 -12.72 -10.39
N LEU A 7 5.89 -13.33 -11.35
CA LEU A 7 5.34 -14.69 -11.26
C LEU A 7 6.43 -15.78 -11.35
N PHE A 8 7.54 -15.51 -12.05
CA PHE A 8 8.72 -16.36 -12.05
C PHE A 8 9.42 -16.33 -10.68
N TRP A 9 9.51 -15.16 -10.04
CA TRP A 9 10.19 -14.98 -8.74
C TRP A 9 9.47 -15.65 -7.55
N THR A 10 8.13 -15.66 -7.54
CA THR A 10 7.35 -16.38 -6.52
C THR A 10 7.44 -17.91 -6.69
N ARG A 11 7.51 -18.40 -7.93
CA ARG A 11 7.79 -19.83 -8.22
C ARG A 11 9.23 -20.26 -7.94
N ILE A 12 10.17 -19.33 -7.83
CA ILE A 12 11.60 -19.60 -7.57
C ILE A 12 11.93 -19.76 -6.08
N ARG A 13 11.01 -19.40 -5.18
CA ARG A 13 11.19 -19.38 -3.72
C ARG A 13 11.56 -20.74 -3.10
N TYR A 14 10.97 -21.83 -3.58
CA TYR A 14 11.29 -23.21 -3.17
C TYR A 14 12.47 -23.84 -3.92
N PRO A 15 12.61 -23.69 -5.26
CA PRO A 15 13.76 -24.22 -5.96
C PRO A 15 15.07 -23.50 -5.63
N LEU A 16 15.11 -22.29 -5.05
CA LEU A 16 16.36 -21.63 -4.67
C LEU A 16 17.14 -22.35 -3.55
N GLY A 17 16.45 -22.91 -2.55
CA GLY A 17 17.09 -23.71 -1.51
C GLY A 17 17.64 -25.03 -2.07
N ALA A 18 16.85 -25.67 -2.94
CA ALA A 18 17.29 -26.82 -3.71
C ALA A 18 18.43 -26.44 -4.68
N MET A 19 18.40 -25.25 -5.29
CA MET A 19 19.37 -24.78 -6.27
C MET A 19 20.72 -24.50 -5.62
N VAL A 20 20.78 -23.97 -4.39
CA VAL A 20 22.04 -23.85 -3.66
C VAL A 20 22.61 -25.23 -3.33
N ALA A 21 21.78 -26.19 -2.91
CA ALA A 21 22.21 -27.57 -2.70
C ALA A 21 22.70 -28.22 -4.01
N TRP A 22 21.93 -28.08 -5.10
CA TRP A 22 22.28 -28.57 -6.44
C TRP A 22 23.55 -27.92 -6.97
N VAL A 23 23.72 -26.62 -6.79
CA VAL A 23 24.90 -25.86 -7.20
C VAL A 23 26.11 -26.28 -6.39
N ALA A 24 25.99 -26.49 -5.07
CA ALA A 24 27.06 -27.04 -4.24
C ALA A 24 27.42 -28.49 -4.64
N THR A 25 26.42 -29.33 -4.94
CA THR A 25 26.63 -30.69 -5.47
C THR A 25 27.30 -30.66 -6.85
N LEU A 26 26.93 -29.70 -7.72
CA LEU A 26 27.53 -29.51 -9.03
C LEU A 26 28.99 -29.07 -8.90
N VAL A 27 29.33 -28.20 -7.93
CA VAL A 27 30.74 -27.86 -7.61
C VAL A 27 31.51 -29.10 -7.18
N GLY A 28 30.94 -29.91 -6.28
CA GLY A 28 31.57 -31.16 -5.86
C GLY A 28 31.81 -32.11 -7.03
N LEU A 29 30.85 -32.23 -7.94
CA LEU A 29 30.97 -33.08 -9.13
C LEU A 29 31.97 -32.55 -10.16
N VAL A 30 31.96 -31.25 -10.47
CA VAL A 30 32.88 -30.62 -11.44
C VAL A 30 34.31 -30.61 -10.92
N SER A 31 34.50 -30.29 -9.63
CA SER A 31 35.84 -30.34 -9.01
C SER A 31 36.37 -31.77 -8.89
N GLY A 32 35.51 -32.73 -8.52
CA GLY A 32 35.86 -34.15 -8.48
C GLY A 32 36.23 -34.72 -9.86
N SER A 33 35.44 -34.40 -10.88
CA SER A 33 35.69 -34.86 -12.26
C SER A 33 36.90 -34.18 -12.91
N ALA A 34 37.13 -32.88 -12.67
CA ALA A 34 38.35 -32.19 -13.11
C ALA A 34 39.61 -32.80 -12.48
N THR A 35 39.55 -33.21 -11.21
CA THR A 35 40.67 -33.88 -10.53
C THR A 35 40.98 -35.25 -11.15
N ILE A 36 39.93 -36.00 -11.52
CA ILE A 36 40.07 -37.31 -12.20
C ILE A 36 40.62 -37.14 -13.63
N ILE A 37 40.17 -36.14 -14.38
CA ILE A 37 40.65 -35.88 -15.76
C ILE A 37 42.12 -35.45 -15.76
N LEU A 38 42.54 -34.64 -14.79
CA LEU A 38 43.93 -34.22 -14.62
C LEU A 38 44.86 -35.38 -14.20
N LEU A 39 44.32 -36.43 -13.59
CA LEU A 39 45.06 -37.66 -13.27
C LEU A 39 45.29 -38.56 -14.50
N VAL A 40 44.51 -38.38 -15.58
CA VAL A 40 44.49 -39.29 -16.74
C VAL A 40 45.15 -38.69 -17.99
N TRP A 41 45.24 -37.36 -18.13
CA TRP A 41 45.75 -36.71 -19.35
C TRP A 41 46.90 -35.72 -19.10
N ASP A 42 48.12 -36.11 -19.49
CA ASP A 42 49.35 -35.31 -19.35
C ASP A 42 49.67 -34.54 -20.64
N THR A 43 48.91 -33.49 -20.94
CA THR A 43 49.30 -32.48 -21.94
C THR A 43 49.11 -31.08 -21.35
N GLY A 44 50.20 -30.31 -21.25
CA GLY A 44 50.25 -29.05 -20.49
C GLY A 44 49.15 -28.04 -20.85
N GLY A 45 48.79 -27.91 -22.13
CA GLY A 45 47.75 -26.96 -22.58
C GLY A 45 46.32 -27.34 -22.17
N MET A 46 46.00 -28.64 -22.09
CA MET A 46 44.68 -29.09 -21.63
C MET A 46 44.50 -28.90 -20.13
N ARG A 47 45.59 -29.00 -19.37
CA ARG A 47 45.58 -28.77 -17.92
C ARG A 47 45.23 -27.34 -17.56
N GLU A 48 45.78 -26.36 -18.26
CA GLU A 48 45.49 -24.94 -18.03
C GLU A 48 44.04 -24.58 -18.37
N LEU A 49 43.51 -25.09 -19.48
CA LEU A 49 42.11 -24.89 -19.86
C LEU A 49 41.13 -25.49 -18.84
N VAL A 50 41.38 -26.72 -18.37
CA VAL A 50 40.55 -27.38 -17.35
C VAL A 50 40.62 -26.61 -16.02
N GLN A 51 41.80 -26.14 -15.62
CA GLN A 51 41.95 -25.33 -14.41
C GLN A 51 41.22 -23.99 -14.52
N ALA A 52 41.33 -23.29 -15.64
CA ALA A 52 40.64 -22.02 -15.88
C ALA A 52 39.11 -22.18 -15.90
N ALA A 53 38.60 -23.23 -16.54
CA ALA A 53 37.17 -23.54 -16.58
C ALA A 53 36.63 -23.93 -15.19
N THR A 54 37.40 -24.71 -14.42
CA THR A 54 37.04 -25.10 -13.05
C THR A 54 36.98 -23.88 -12.14
N LEU A 55 38.01 -23.01 -12.19
CA LEU A 55 38.05 -21.80 -11.37
C LEU A 55 36.89 -20.85 -11.73
N SER A 56 36.64 -20.63 -13.02
CA SER A 56 35.53 -19.79 -13.48
C SER A 56 34.17 -20.32 -13.02
N SER A 57 33.97 -21.64 -13.08
CA SER A 57 32.74 -22.28 -12.61
C SER A 57 32.54 -22.11 -11.10
N ILE A 58 33.59 -22.32 -10.30
CA ILE A 58 33.57 -22.09 -8.85
C ILE A 58 33.24 -20.63 -8.55
N THR A 59 33.85 -19.68 -9.26
CA THR A 59 33.61 -18.25 -9.08
C THR A 59 32.16 -17.86 -9.38
N ILE A 60 31.60 -18.29 -10.52
CA ILE A 60 30.20 -18.01 -10.88
C ILE A 60 29.25 -18.55 -9.81
N ILE A 61 29.53 -19.77 -9.33
CA ILE A 61 28.73 -20.42 -8.31
C ILE A 61 28.82 -19.69 -6.97
N ALA A 62 30.02 -19.28 -6.55
CA ALA A 62 30.20 -18.50 -5.34
C ALA A 62 29.45 -17.15 -5.43
N PHE A 63 29.47 -16.48 -6.58
CA PHE A 63 28.69 -15.26 -6.81
C PHE A 63 27.18 -15.50 -6.69
N ILE A 64 26.67 -16.59 -7.27
CA ILE A 64 25.24 -16.95 -7.14
C ILE A 64 24.90 -17.24 -5.68
N ALA A 65 25.72 -18.02 -4.96
CA ALA A 65 25.49 -18.34 -3.55
C ALA A 65 25.48 -17.08 -2.67
N LEU A 66 26.43 -16.17 -2.88
CA LEU A 66 26.49 -14.89 -2.17
C LEU A 66 25.29 -13.99 -2.51
N ALA A 67 24.89 -13.92 -3.77
CA ALA A 67 23.72 -13.16 -4.18
C ALA A 67 22.44 -13.69 -3.50
N VAL A 68 22.26 -15.01 -3.44
CA VAL A 68 21.12 -15.64 -2.74
C VAL A 68 21.18 -15.39 -1.24
N GLN A 69 22.36 -15.50 -0.62
CA GLN A 69 22.54 -15.24 0.80
C GLN A 69 22.22 -13.78 1.16
N ASN A 70 22.73 -12.83 0.37
CA ASN A 70 22.45 -11.40 0.55
C ASN A 70 20.96 -11.12 0.37
N PHE A 71 20.34 -11.69 -0.66
CA PHE A 71 18.91 -11.56 -0.88
C PHE A 71 18.07 -12.08 0.31
N ARG A 72 18.41 -13.25 0.85
CA ARG A 72 17.74 -13.81 2.04
C ARG A 72 17.88 -12.92 3.27
N ARG A 73 19.08 -12.36 3.49
CA ARG A 73 19.33 -11.41 4.58
C ARG A 73 18.48 -10.16 4.40
N THR A 74 18.53 -9.53 3.23
CA THR A 74 17.71 -8.34 2.94
C THR A 74 16.21 -8.62 3.11
N TYR A 75 15.73 -9.79 2.69
CA TYR A 75 14.34 -10.18 2.89
C TYR A 75 13.99 -10.37 4.38
N ALA A 76 14.84 -11.07 5.13
CA ALA A 76 14.65 -11.26 6.57
C ALA A 76 14.65 -9.92 7.32
N ASP A 77 15.59 -9.03 7.00
CA ASP A 77 15.68 -7.70 7.59
C ASP A 77 14.44 -6.87 7.27
N THR A 78 13.97 -6.93 6.01
CA THR A 78 12.74 -6.27 5.56
C THR A 78 11.51 -6.80 6.29
N PHE A 79 11.43 -8.12 6.45
CA PHE A 79 10.35 -8.77 7.19
C PHE A 79 10.34 -8.37 8.66
N VAL A 80 11.47 -8.49 9.36
CA VAL A 80 11.59 -8.12 10.78
C VAL A 80 11.28 -6.64 10.98
N ARG A 81 11.78 -5.76 10.11
CA ARG A 81 11.46 -4.33 10.14
C ARG A 81 9.95 -4.11 10.01
N ASN A 82 9.30 -4.73 9.02
CA ASN A 82 7.87 -4.57 8.81
C ASN A 82 7.05 -5.12 9.99
N ILE A 83 7.49 -6.21 10.65
CA ILE A 83 6.86 -6.70 11.88
C ILE A 83 6.99 -5.69 13.02
N GLY A 84 8.18 -5.11 13.22
CA GLY A 84 8.38 -4.05 14.22
C GLY A 84 7.47 -2.84 13.98
N GLU A 85 7.33 -2.44 12.71
CA GLU A 85 6.41 -1.38 12.30
C GLU A 85 4.94 -1.74 12.57
N LEU A 86 4.52 -2.99 12.33
CA LEU A 86 3.15 -3.45 12.65
C LEU A 86 2.87 -3.41 14.16
N THR A 87 3.83 -3.80 15.00
CA THR A 87 3.71 -3.66 16.46
C THR A 87 3.52 -2.19 16.84
N ARG A 88 4.30 -1.28 16.24
CA ARG A 88 4.16 0.16 16.45
C ARG A 88 2.80 0.68 16.00
N ALA A 89 2.28 0.20 14.87
CA ALA A 89 0.94 0.54 14.39
C ALA A 89 -0.14 0.12 15.40
N ALA A 90 -0.06 -1.11 15.93
CA ALA A 90 -1.00 -1.60 16.94
C ALA A 90 -0.98 -0.75 18.23
N GLU A 91 0.22 -0.32 18.67
CA GLU A 91 0.33 0.59 19.81
C GLU A 91 -0.33 1.95 19.56
N ILE A 92 -0.18 2.50 18.34
CA ILE A 92 -0.83 3.76 17.95
C ILE A 92 -2.35 3.59 17.89
N GLN A 93 -2.83 2.48 17.31
CA GLN A 93 -4.26 2.16 17.28
C GLN A 93 -4.84 2.10 18.69
N ARG A 94 -4.15 1.44 19.63
CA ARG A 94 -4.55 1.42 21.04
C ARG A 94 -4.61 2.82 21.64
N LYS A 95 -3.62 3.68 21.37
CA LYS A 95 -3.63 5.07 21.85
C LYS A 95 -4.81 5.88 21.29
N ILE A 96 -5.14 5.70 20.01
CA ILE A 96 -6.32 6.34 19.38
C ILE A 96 -7.59 5.85 20.08
N ASN A 97 -7.74 4.54 20.24
CA ASN A 97 -8.90 3.94 20.90
C ASN A 97 -9.11 4.49 22.32
N THR A 98 -8.06 4.46 23.16
CA THR A 98 -8.13 4.99 24.53
C THR A 98 -8.48 6.48 24.56
N LEU A 99 -7.97 7.28 23.63
CA LEU A 99 -8.32 8.71 23.59
C LEU A 99 -9.79 8.91 23.18
N LEU A 100 -10.30 8.14 22.23
CA LEU A 100 -11.69 8.22 21.80
C LEU A 100 -12.64 7.74 22.90
N GLU A 101 -12.33 6.63 23.58
CA GLU A 101 -13.10 6.12 24.73
C GLU A 101 -13.15 7.13 25.87
N ASN A 102 -12.01 7.72 26.25
CA ASN A 102 -11.98 8.76 27.28
C ASN A 102 -12.84 9.98 26.90
N LEU A 103 -12.91 10.34 25.61
CA LEU A 103 -13.76 11.44 25.16
C LEU A 103 -15.25 11.07 25.19
N ILE A 104 -15.62 9.81 24.99
CA ILE A 104 -16.99 9.33 25.18
C ILE A 104 -17.39 9.46 26.64
N GLU A 105 -16.56 8.96 27.55
CA GLU A 105 -16.79 9.03 29.00
C GLU A 105 -16.91 10.48 29.49
N GLN A 106 -16.11 11.41 28.94
CA GLN A 106 -16.19 12.84 29.25
C GLN A 106 -17.37 13.56 28.58
N GLY A 107 -17.80 13.07 27.41
CA GLY A 107 -18.88 13.65 26.61
C GLY A 107 -20.27 13.43 27.21
N GLU A 108 -20.44 12.39 28.04
CA GLU A 108 -21.65 12.21 28.87
C GLU A 108 -21.83 13.36 29.89
N GLU A 109 -20.79 14.15 30.18
CA GLU A 109 -20.80 15.33 31.08
C GLU A 109 -20.93 16.70 30.34
N GLU A 110 -21.51 16.75 29.14
CA GLU A 110 -21.91 17.97 28.38
C GLU A 110 -20.81 18.83 27.71
N SER A 111 -19.53 18.43 27.69
CA SER A 111 -18.49 19.23 27.02
C SER A 111 -18.09 18.72 25.63
N LYS A 112 -18.17 19.58 24.61
CA LYS A 112 -17.62 19.28 23.27
C LYS A 112 -16.12 18.97 23.38
N PRO A 113 -15.58 18.01 22.61
CA PRO A 113 -14.16 17.68 22.62
C PRO A 113 -13.29 18.92 22.41
N GLN A 114 -12.25 19.07 23.23
CA GLN A 114 -11.35 20.21 23.08
C GLN A 114 -10.57 20.05 21.78
N LYS A 115 -10.32 21.18 21.09
CA LYS A 115 -9.52 21.20 19.86
C LYS A 115 -8.18 20.45 19.99
N LYS A 116 -7.57 20.52 21.18
CA LYS A 116 -6.31 19.85 21.50
C LYS A 116 -6.42 18.32 21.39
N ASP A 117 -7.56 17.74 21.79
CA ASP A 117 -7.78 16.30 21.75
C ASP A 117 -8.01 15.84 20.31
N THR A 118 -8.80 16.59 19.54
CA THR A 118 -8.94 16.37 18.10
C THR A 118 -7.60 16.44 17.38
N ASP A 119 -6.80 17.49 17.63
CA ASP A 119 -5.46 17.65 17.02
C ASP A 119 -4.53 16.46 17.37
N ARG A 120 -4.63 15.93 18.59
CA ARG A 120 -3.86 14.76 19.05
C ARG A 120 -4.29 13.47 18.34
N ILE A 121 -5.59 13.24 18.19
CA ILE A 121 -6.14 12.09 17.46
C ILE A 121 -5.71 12.17 15.99
N MET A 122 -5.82 13.35 15.37
CA MET A 122 -5.39 13.57 13.99
C MET A 122 -3.89 13.32 13.78
N HIS A 123 -3.08 13.69 14.78
CA HIS A 123 -1.65 13.39 14.76
C HIS A 123 -1.37 11.88 14.81
N LEU A 124 -2.06 11.13 15.67
CA LEU A 124 -1.91 9.68 15.76
C LEU A 124 -2.35 8.96 14.49
N PHE A 125 -3.47 9.37 13.86
CA PHE A 125 -3.85 8.84 12.55
C PHE A 125 -2.77 9.09 11.49
N ARG A 126 -2.15 10.28 11.47
CA ARG A 126 -1.03 10.57 10.55
C ARG A 126 0.16 9.67 10.80
N GLU A 127 0.55 9.45 12.05
CA GLU A 127 1.64 8.54 12.38
C GLU A 127 1.32 7.11 11.93
N LEU A 128 0.10 6.63 12.19
CA LEU A 128 -0.37 5.31 11.76
C LEU A 128 -0.30 5.14 10.23
N LEU A 129 -0.81 6.11 9.47
CA LEU A 129 -0.76 6.07 8.00
C LEU A 129 0.68 6.17 7.46
N THR A 130 1.57 6.85 8.19
CA THR A 130 3.00 6.90 7.85
C THR A 130 3.66 5.53 8.01
N ILE A 131 3.26 4.76 9.03
CA ILE A 131 3.70 3.38 9.20
C ILE A 131 3.22 2.51 8.03
N TYR A 132 1.93 2.59 7.70
CA TYR A 132 1.37 1.82 6.57
C TYR A 132 2.05 2.18 5.24
N ALA A 133 2.27 3.47 4.98
CA ALA A 133 3.01 3.93 3.82
C ALA A 133 4.44 3.39 3.77
N THR A 134 5.12 3.31 4.93
CA THR A 134 6.47 2.74 5.05
C THR A 134 6.48 1.25 4.75
N ILE A 135 5.54 0.49 5.31
CA ILE A 135 5.39 -0.96 5.05
C ILE A 135 5.13 -1.20 3.56
N TYR A 136 4.19 -0.47 2.96
CA TYR A 136 3.89 -0.60 1.53
C TYR A 136 5.06 -0.19 0.63
N SER A 137 5.77 0.87 1.00
CA SER A 137 6.94 1.29 0.23
C SER A 137 8.06 0.25 0.28
N SER A 138 8.22 -0.37 1.45
CA SER A 138 9.17 -1.45 1.72
C SER A 138 8.87 -2.70 0.90
N ILE A 139 7.61 -3.13 0.80
CA ILE A 139 7.24 -4.34 0.03
C ILE A 139 7.16 -4.11 -1.48
N THR A 140 6.71 -2.92 -1.92
CA THR A 140 6.56 -2.61 -3.36
C THR A 140 7.87 -2.15 -4.00
N GLY A 141 8.84 -1.71 -3.20
CA GLY A 141 10.08 -1.09 -3.69
C GLY A 141 9.88 0.31 -4.28
N THR A 142 8.69 0.91 -4.13
CA THR A 142 8.39 2.26 -4.62
C THR A 142 7.79 3.10 -3.50
N ARG A 143 7.87 4.43 -3.58
CA ARG A 143 7.26 5.29 -2.57
C ARG A 143 5.73 5.23 -2.66
N CYS A 144 5.09 4.79 -1.59
CA CYS A 144 3.64 4.79 -1.42
C CYS A 144 3.19 5.89 -0.46
N ARG A 145 1.95 6.36 -0.62
CA ARG A 145 1.27 7.27 0.30
C ARG A 145 -0.04 6.68 0.75
N PHE A 146 -0.48 7.03 1.95
CA PHE A 146 -1.76 6.57 2.49
C PHE A 146 -2.65 7.75 2.87
N CYS A 147 -3.96 7.58 2.69
CA CYS A 147 -4.96 8.49 3.25
C CYS A 147 -6.21 7.76 3.70
N ILE A 148 -6.89 8.33 4.69
CA ILE A 148 -8.25 7.98 5.09
C ILE A 148 -9.18 9.08 4.58
N LYS A 149 -10.24 8.69 3.88
CA LYS A 149 -11.32 9.57 3.48
C LYS A 149 -12.62 9.12 4.13
N LEU A 150 -13.37 10.04 4.71
CA LEU A 150 -14.68 9.77 5.29
C LEU A 150 -15.78 10.35 4.40
N ILE A 151 -17.00 9.90 4.64
CA ILE A 151 -18.20 10.26 3.87
C ILE A 151 -19.08 11.09 4.77
N ARG A 152 -19.52 12.26 4.29
CA ARG A 152 -20.52 13.08 4.97
C ARG A 152 -21.69 13.40 4.04
N PRO A 153 -22.93 13.41 4.54
CA PRO A 153 -24.06 13.88 3.77
C PRO A 153 -23.98 15.39 3.51
N SER A 154 -24.67 15.84 2.46
CA SER A 154 -24.92 17.26 2.20
C SER A 154 -25.83 17.84 3.29
N ASP A 155 -25.55 19.08 3.71
CA ASP A 155 -26.40 19.84 4.64
C ASP A 155 -27.73 20.31 4.00
N ASP A 156 -27.91 20.09 2.70
CA ASP A 156 -29.05 20.59 1.95
C ASP A 156 -30.34 19.82 2.29
N GLN A 157 -31.16 20.39 3.18
CA GLN A 157 -32.43 19.83 3.65
C GLN A 157 -33.61 20.02 2.67
N THR A 158 -33.34 20.41 1.42
CA THR A 158 -34.35 20.83 0.44
C THR A 158 -35.21 19.69 -0.15
N GLY A 159 -35.17 18.48 0.42
CA GLY A 159 -35.98 17.34 -0.05
C GLY A 159 -35.52 16.73 -1.37
N ALA A 160 -34.39 17.21 -1.93
CA ALA A 160 -33.71 16.58 -3.06
C ALA A 160 -32.96 15.31 -2.62
N VAL A 161 -32.55 14.48 -3.59
CA VAL A 161 -31.72 13.29 -3.35
C VAL A 161 -30.47 13.70 -2.56
N GLN A 162 -30.30 13.10 -1.38
CA GLN A 162 -29.17 13.38 -0.48
C GLN A 162 -27.85 13.11 -1.21
N GLU A 163 -27.05 14.16 -1.41
CA GLU A 163 -25.71 14.04 -1.98
C GLU A 163 -24.70 13.72 -0.89
N PHE A 164 -23.72 12.86 -1.20
CA PHE A 164 -22.64 12.51 -0.28
C PHE A 164 -21.32 13.10 -0.78
N TYR A 165 -20.55 13.63 0.15
CA TYR A 165 -19.24 14.23 -0.10
C TYR A 165 -18.15 13.47 0.63
N LEU A 166 -16.99 13.36 -0.01
CA LEU A 166 -15.79 12.80 0.57
C LEU A 166 -14.94 13.91 1.16
N TYR A 167 -14.33 13.67 2.31
CA TYR A 167 -13.31 14.57 2.82
C TYR A 167 -12.12 13.76 3.37
N SER A 168 -10.93 14.34 3.31
CA SER A 168 -9.72 13.68 3.79
C SER A 168 -9.64 13.85 5.31
N LEU A 169 -9.86 12.76 6.06
CA LEU A 169 -9.63 12.76 7.50
C LEU A 169 -8.12 12.93 7.75
N ALA A 170 -7.33 11.94 7.32
CA ALA A 170 -5.90 11.90 7.59
C ALA A 170 -5.10 11.43 6.38
N ARG A 171 -3.81 11.78 6.39
CA ARG A 171 -2.81 11.41 5.38
C ARG A 171 -1.53 10.98 6.07
N ASP A 172 -0.67 10.21 5.40
CA ASP A 172 0.70 10.02 5.86
C ASP A 172 1.45 11.35 5.97
N ALA A 173 2.49 11.41 6.79
CA ALA A 173 3.14 12.66 7.16
C ALA A 173 3.57 13.50 5.95
N ALA A 174 4.18 12.88 4.93
CA ALA A 174 4.70 13.67 3.83
C ALA A 174 3.66 13.97 2.75
N SER A 175 2.53 13.25 2.64
CA SER A 175 1.41 13.72 1.80
C SER A 175 0.53 14.74 2.53
N PHE A 176 0.47 14.70 3.87
CA PHE A 176 -0.20 15.72 4.67
C PHE A 176 0.43 17.10 4.45
N GLU A 177 1.76 17.23 4.55
CA GLU A 177 2.43 18.53 4.36
C GLU A 177 2.21 19.11 2.96
N GLU A 178 2.11 18.24 1.95
CA GLU A 178 1.88 18.64 0.55
C GLU A 178 0.41 19.05 0.30
N GLU A 179 -0.55 18.40 0.95
CA GLU A 179 -1.99 18.52 0.61
C GLU A 179 -2.84 19.29 1.62
N LYS A 180 -2.32 19.63 2.82
CA LYS A 180 -3.11 20.23 3.92
C LYS A 180 -3.98 21.41 3.50
N GLN A 181 -3.43 22.34 2.70
CA GLN A 181 -4.18 23.51 2.23
C GLN A 181 -5.25 23.12 1.20
N HIS A 182 -4.93 22.20 0.30
CA HIS A 182 -5.85 21.71 -0.71
C HIS A 182 -7.01 20.94 -0.09
N ASP A 183 -6.73 20.02 0.85
CA ASP A 183 -7.77 19.28 1.59
C ASP A 183 -8.72 20.23 2.32
N ARG A 184 -8.18 21.25 3.01
CA ARG A 184 -9.01 22.26 3.71
C ARG A 184 -9.94 23.01 2.75
N ILE A 185 -9.44 23.46 1.60
CA ILE A 185 -10.24 24.18 0.61
C ILE A 185 -11.31 23.26 0.01
N ARG A 186 -10.96 22.01 -0.28
CA ARG A 186 -11.86 21.03 -0.91
C ARG A 186 -12.99 20.64 0.03
N ASP A 187 -12.68 20.47 1.31
CA ASP A 187 -13.67 20.18 2.33
C ASP A 187 -14.62 21.37 2.55
N GLN A 188 -14.09 22.58 2.78
CA GLN A 188 -14.90 23.80 2.97
C GLN A 188 -15.85 24.11 1.81
N LYS A 189 -15.50 23.69 0.59
CA LYS A 189 -16.29 23.93 -0.62
C LYS A 189 -17.07 22.70 -1.09
N SER A 190 -17.04 21.60 -0.34
CA SER A 190 -17.68 20.33 -0.72
C SER A 190 -17.40 19.93 -2.17
N ILE A 191 -16.12 19.98 -2.59
CA ILE A 191 -15.73 19.73 -3.99
C ILE A 191 -15.88 18.25 -4.37
N ASP A 192 -15.73 17.37 -3.39
CA ASP A 192 -15.48 15.95 -3.60
C ASP A 192 -16.76 15.12 -3.50
N ALA A 193 -17.74 15.41 -4.35
CA ALA A 193 -18.96 14.62 -4.45
C ALA A 193 -18.64 13.14 -4.75
N LEU A 194 -19.20 12.22 -3.97
CA LEU A 194 -18.95 10.77 -4.06
C LEU A 194 -19.25 10.23 -5.46
N ARG A 195 -20.37 10.66 -6.07
CA ARG A 195 -20.79 10.29 -7.43
C ARG A 195 -19.78 10.63 -8.52
N ASN A 196 -18.86 11.56 -8.25
CA ASN A 196 -17.83 12.02 -9.19
C ASN A 196 -16.46 11.37 -8.95
N ASN A 197 -16.38 10.36 -8.09
CA ASN A 197 -15.15 9.63 -7.78
C ASN A 197 -15.37 8.12 -7.94
N THR A 198 -14.93 7.58 -9.10
CA THR A 198 -15.18 6.19 -9.52
C THR A 198 -14.61 5.16 -8.54
N ASP A 199 -13.44 5.44 -7.98
CA ASP A 199 -12.72 4.63 -6.99
C ASP A 199 -13.53 4.40 -5.71
N PHE A 200 -14.21 5.43 -5.22
CA PHE A 200 -15.03 5.33 -4.00
C PHE A 200 -16.48 4.92 -4.30
N LEU A 201 -17.07 5.42 -5.40
CA LEU A 201 -18.46 5.12 -5.77
C LEU A 201 -18.67 3.62 -5.97
N LYS A 202 -17.73 2.92 -6.63
CA LYS A 202 -17.79 1.46 -6.82
C LYS A 202 -17.82 0.67 -5.51
N LEU A 203 -17.31 1.24 -4.43
CA LEU A 203 -17.23 0.60 -3.12
C LEU A 203 -18.39 0.97 -2.20
N TRP A 204 -19.11 2.04 -2.53
CA TRP A 204 -20.28 2.53 -1.80
C TRP A 204 -21.59 2.00 -2.37
N ASP A 205 -21.70 1.94 -3.70
CA ASP A 205 -22.96 1.63 -4.39
C ASP A 205 -23.20 0.11 -4.44
N PRO A 206 -24.19 -0.43 -3.72
CA PRO A 206 -24.46 -1.87 -3.68
C PRO A 206 -24.96 -2.43 -5.01
N SER A 207 -25.39 -1.56 -5.94
CA SER A 207 -25.80 -1.99 -7.28
C SER A 207 -24.61 -2.30 -8.20
N GLN A 208 -23.40 -1.88 -7.82
CA GLN A 208 -22.19 -2.14 -8.59
C GLN A 208 -21.48 -3.40 -8.08
N PRO A 209 -21.08 -4.32 -8.97
CA PRO A 209 -20.26 -5.46 -8.57
C PRO A 209 -18.92 -4.95 -8.03
N SER A 210 -18.70 -5.18 -6.74
CA SER A 210 -17.50 -4.76 -6.03
C SER A 210 -16.74 -5.98 -5.53
N GLU A 211 -15.43 -6.00 -5.73
CA GLU A 211 -14.53 -7.00 -5.14
C GLU A 211 -14.20 -6.68 -3.67
N ASN A 212 -14.89 -5.71 -3.05
CA ASN A 212 -14.59 -5.12 -1.74
C ASN A 212 -13.25 -4.37 -1.69
N TYR A 213 -12.75 -3.98 -2.87
CA TYR A 213 -11.65 -3.05 -3.06
C TYR A 213 -11.69 -2.52 -4.50
N PHE A 214 -11.06 -1.38 -4.73
CA PHE A 214 -10.77 -0.84 -6.06
C PHE A 214 -9.27 -0.87 -6.25
N ILE A 215 -8.79 -1.34 -7.40
CA ILE A 215 -7.38 -1.31 -7.77
C ILE A 215 -7.24 -0.84 -9.21
N SER A 216 -6.28 0.04 -9.46
CA SER A 216 -5.85 0.36 -10.82
C SER A 216 -4.34 0.40 -10.92
N ASP A 217 -3.82 -0.30 -11.92
CA ASP A 217 -2.39 -0.35 -12.23
C ASP A 217 -1.90 0.94 -12.91
N ASP A 218 -2.77 1.62 -13.65
CA ASP A 218 -2.48 2.90 -14.30
C ASP A 218 -3.78 3.68 -14.55
N LEU A 219 -4.15 4.53 -13.60
CA LEU A 219 -5.32 5.40 -13.65
C LEU A 219 -5.34 6.30 -14.89
N SER A 220 -4.17 6.61 -15.47
CA SER A 220 -4.11 7.40 -16.71
C SER A 220 -4.60 6.64 -17.95
N LYS A 221 -4.77 5.32 -17.84
CA LYS A 221 -5.25 4.41 -18.88
C LYS A 221 -6.61 3.79 -18.52
N GLU A 222 -7.13 4.05 -17.33
CA GLU A 222 -8.42 3.53 -16.87
C GLU A 222 -9.56 4.19 -17.65
N HIS A 223 -10.34 3.39 -18.40
CA HIS A 223 -11.42 3.92 -19.23
C HIS A 223 -12.59 4.40 -18.37
N GLY A 224 -13.06 5.63 -18.60
CA GLY A 224 -14.19 6.20 -17.89
C GLY A 224 -13.91 6.57 -16.42
N TYR A 225 -12.66 6.54 -15.99
CA TYR A 225 -12.28 6.95 -14.63
C TYR A 225 -12.57 8.43 -14.39
N LYS A 226 -13.35 8.70 -13.35
CA LYS A 226 -13.67 10.04 -12.86
C LYS A 226 -13.12 10.21 -11.46
N ASN A 227 -12.48 11.35 -11.21
CA ASN A 227 -12.05 11.74 -9.87
C ASN A 227 -11.98 13.27 -9.82
N THR A 228 -12.58 13.88 -8.79
CA THR A 228 -12.65 15.34 -8.65
C THR A 228 -11.26 15.98 -8.48
N SER A 229 -10.28 15.20 -8.00
CA SER A 229 -8.88 15.64 -7.88
C SER A 229 -8.22 15.93 -9.22
N ILE A 230 -8.63 15.24 -10.30
CA ILE A 230 -8.07 15.47 -11.65
C ILE A 230 -8.40 16.88 -12.10
N HIS A 231 -9.68 17.24 -12.06
CA HIS A 231 -10.19 18.54 -12.48
C HIS A 231 -9.67 19.67 -11.57
N TYR A 232 -9.67 19.45 -10.25
CA TYR A 232 -9.15 20.42 -9.29
C TYR A 232 -7.68 20.76 -9.57
N ARG A 233 -6.83 19.76 -9.84
CA ARG A 233 -5.41 20.00 -10.13
C ARG A 233 -5.16 20.59 -11.50
N GLN A 234 -5.95 20.22 -12.51
CA GLN A 234 -5.87 20.85 -13.83
C GLN A 234 -6.07 22.35 -13.72
N ASN A 235 -7.11 22.78 -12.98
CA ASN A 235 -7.42 24.20 -12.78
C ASN A 235 -6.31 24.98 -12.05
N ILE A 236 -5.56 24.32 -11.16
CA ILE A 236 -4.41 24.92 -10.46
C ILE A 236 -3.17 24.97 -11.38
N GLN A 237 -2.96 23.94 -12.20
CA GLN A 237 -1.80 23.80 -13.07
C GLN A 237 -1.90 24.59 -14.39
N SER A 238 -3.11 25.00 -14.80
CA SER A 238 -3.37 25.78 -16.02
C SER A 238 -2.89 27.24 -15.96
N ASN A 239 -1.84 27.53 -15.20
CA ASN A 239 -1.11 28.79 -15.28
C ASN A 239 -0.55 28.95 -16.70
N PRO A 240 -0.86 30.03 -17.45
CA PRO A 240 -0.59 30.15 -18.90
C PRO A 240 0.90 30.07 -19.32
N ASN A 241 1.84 30.06 -18.37
CA ASN A 241 3.28 29.94 -18.63
C ASN A 241 3.82 28.49 -18.52
N SER A 242 2.95 27.50 -18.27
CA SER A 242 3.36 26.10 -18.11
C SER A 242 3.28 25.33 -19.44
N GLN A 243 4.42 25.20 -20.15
CA GLN A 243 4.54 24.46 -21.41
C GLN A 243 4.56 22.92 -21.27
N ASN A 244 4.38 22.36 -20.08
CA ASN A 244 4.44 20.91 -19.86
C ASN A 244 3.06 20.35 -19.50
N SER A 245 2.19 20.22 -20.49
CA SER A 245 0.92 19.50 -20.36
C SER A 245 1.14 17.98 -20.42
N THR A 246 1.70 17.38 -19.37
CA THR A 246 1.45 15.95 -19.18
C THR A 246 -0.05 15.77 -18.95
N LYS A 247 -0.73 14.99 -19.81
CA LYS A 247 -2.19 14.73 -19.77
C LYS A 247 -2.72 14.28 -18.40
N TRP A 248 -1.84 13.84 -17.51
CA TRP A 248 -2.14 13.35 -16.18
C TRP A 248 -1.79 14.40 -15.11
N SER A 249 -2.79 14.86 -14.34
CA SER A 249 -2.65 15.94 -13.35
C SER A 249 -2.41 15.45 -11.92
N LEU A 250 -2.67 14.17 -11.64
CA LEU A 250 -2.45 13.58 -10.32
C LEU A 250 -0.98 13.19 -10.13
N TRP A 251 -0.48 13.29 -8.90
CA TRP A 251 0.91 12.93 -8.56
C TRP A 251 1.11 11.40 -8.45
N TYR A 252 0.02 10.64 -8.40
CA TYR A 252 -0.02 9.18 -8.37
C TYR A 252 -0.63 8.62 -9.66
N ARG A 253 -0.28 7.39 -10.03
CA ARG A 253 -0.78 6.69 -11.22
C ARG A 253 -1.38 5.33 -10.92
N SER A 254 -0.95 4.63 -9.88
CA SER A 254 -1.60 3.42 -9.41
C SER A 254 -2.20 3.65 -8.03
N THR A 255 -3.30 2.99 -7.74
CA THR A 255 -3.99 3.11 -6.45
C THR A 255 -4.63 1.79 -6.04
N ILE A 256 -4.77 1.57 -4.73
CA ILE A 256 -5.74 0.62 -4.16
C ILE A 256 -6.59 1.38 -3.15
N VAL A 257 -7.89 1.13 -3.16
CA VAL A 257 -8.85 1.69 -2.20
C VAL A 257 -9.64 0.55 -1.56
N TRP A 258 -9.78 0.60 -0.23
CA TRP A 258 -10.57 -0.35 0.55
C TRP A 258 -11.65 0.39 1.33
N PRO A 259 -12.87 -0.18 1.42
CA PRO A 259 -13.88 0.32 2.33
C PRO A 259 -13.45 0.07 3.78
N ILE A 260 -13.65 1.05 4.65
CA ILE A 260 -13.54 0.91 6.11
C ILE A 260 -14.95 0.65 6.63
N ARG A 261 -15.23 -0.62 6.94
CA ARG A 261 -16.55 -1.08 7.37
C ARG A 261 -16.47 -2.36 8.19
N GLN A 262 -17.59 -2.70 8.82
CA GLN A 262 -17.86 -4.06 9.26
C GLN A 262 -18.44 -4.85 8.09
N ASP A 263 -17.87 -6.03 7.84
CA ASP A 263 -18.47 -6.96 6.89
C ASP A 263 -19.69 -7.62 7.55
N ALA A 264 -20.67 -8.03 6.72
CA ALA A 264 -21.88 -8.67 7.21
C ALA A 264 -21.54 -9.95 7.98
N ASP A 265 -22.14 -10.10 9.15
CA ASP A 265 -21.94 -11.26 10.01
C ASP A 265 -23.29 -11.68 10.62
N ALA A 266 -23.81 -12.79 10.13
CA ALA A 266 -25.09 -13.34 10.57
C ALA A 266 -25.07 -13.77 12.04
N LEU A 267 -23.91 -14.15 12.59
CA LEU A 267 -23.79 -14.53 14.01
C LEU A 267 -23.90 -13.31 14.92
N LEU A 268 -23.45 -12.14 14.44
CA LEU A 268 -23.52 -10.88 15.16
C LEU A 268 -24.78 -10.06 14.82
N GLY A 269 -25.62 -10.54 13.89
CA GLY A 269 -26.81 -9.84 13.43
C GLY A 269 -26.50 -8.58 12.60
N ILE A 270 -25.35 -8.56 11.92
CA ILE A 270 -24.86 -7.39 11.18
C ILE A 270 -25.23 -7.55 9.71
N GLU A 271 -26.21 -6.77 9.29
CA GLU A 271 -26.70 -6.74 7.91
C GLU A 271 -26.24 -5.49 7.16
N ASP A 272 -26.07 -4.37 7.87
CA ASP A 272 -25.56 -3.13 7.29
C ASP A 272 -24.03 -3.20 7.12
N THR A 273 -23.60 -3.01 5.87
CA THR A 273 -22.18 -3.03 5.46
C THR A 273 -21.80 -1.75 4.73
N MET A 274 -22.55 -0.67 4.96
CA MET A 274 -22.21 0.64 4.45
C MET A 274 -20.89 1.12 5.09
N PRO A 275 -19.92 1.59 4.29
CA PRO A 275 -18.62 1.96 4.83
C PRO A 275 -18.61 3.37 5.43
N HIS A 276 -18.03 3.57 6.60
CA HIS A 276 -17.83 4.93 7.15
C HIS A 276 -16.86 5.78 6.32
N GLY A 277 -16.01 5.10 5.56
CA GLY A 277 -15.03 5.75 4.71
C GLY A 277 -14.15 4.75 3.96
N PHE A 278 -13.00 5.24 3.53
CA PHE A 278 -12.09 4.52 2.66
C PHE A 278 -10.64 4.72 3.07
N LEU A 279 -9.89 3.63 3.04
CA LEU A 279 -8.43 3.65 3.10
C LEU A 279 -7.91 3.59 1.68
N ALA A 280 -7.03 4.52 1.29
CA ALA A 280 -6.39 4.51 -0.01
C ALA A 280 -4.87 4.45 0.12
N VAL A 281 -4.23 3.69 -0.78
CA VAL A 281 -2.80 3.70 -1.02
C VAL A 281 -2.50 4.09 -2.46
N ASP A 282 -1.56 5.01 -2.63
CA ASP A 282 -1.24 5.60 -3.92
C ASP A 282 0.26 5.47 -4.21
N SER A 283 0.62 5.24 -5.47
CA SER A 283 2.01 5.28 -5.96
C SER A 283 2.10 6.06 -7.27
N ARG A 284 3.22 6.78 -7.44
CA ARG A 284 3.54 7.49 -8.68
C ARG A 284 3.85 6.54 -9.84
N VAL A 285 4.26 5.31 -9.54
CA VAL A 285 4.72 4.33 -10.52
C VAL A 285 3.53 3.46 -10.95
N PRO A 286 3.24 3.31 -12.25
CA PRO A 286 2.24 2.35 -12.72
C PRO A 286 2.63 0.90 -12.42
N ASN A 287 1.65 0.00 -12.29
CA ASN A 287 1.82 -1.43 -12.00
C ASN A 287 2.61 -1.68 -10.69
N THR A 288 2.44 -0.81 -9.70
CA THR A 288 3.10 -0.96 -8.39
C THR A 288 2.50 -2.11 -7.58
N PHE A 289 1.19 -2.35 -7.73
CA PHE A 289 0.43 -3.15 -6.79
C PHE A 289 0.11 -4.55 -7.32
N ASP A 290 0.32 -5.56 -6.48
CA ASP A 290 -0.06 -6.95 -6.74
C ASP A 290 -1.46 -7.21 -6.17
N ARG A 291 -2.37 -7.72 -7.03
CA ARG A 291 -3.77 -7.99 -6.68
C ARG A 291 -3.94 -9.05 -5.58
N GLY A 292 -2.99 -9.97 -5.43
CA GLY A 292 -3.09 -11.01 -4.41
C GLY A 292 -2.62 -10.52 -3.05
N THR A 293 -1.32 -10.20 -2.98
CA THR A 293 -0.64 -9.97 -1.71
C THR A 293 -0.86 -8.56 -1.15
N HIS A 294 -0.83 -7.52 -2.00
CA HIS A 294 -0.99 -6.15 -1.52
C HIS A 294 -2.45 -5.86 -1.15
N VAL A 295 -3.42 -6.30 -1.96
CA VAL A 295 -4.84 -6.14 -1.63
C VAL A 295 -5.18 -6.77 -0.27
N ALA A 296 -4.71 -7.99 -0.01
CA ALA A 296 -4.95 -8.67 1.26
C ALA A 296 -4.35 -7.90 2.45
N LEU A 297 -3.12 -7.41 2.33
CA LEU A 297 -2.47 -6.64 3.38
C LEU A 297 -3.22 -5.33 3.70
N GLY A 298 -3.64 -4.60 2.67
CA GLY A 298 -4.36 -3.34 2.88
C GLY A 298 -5.78 -3.55 3.40
N ARG A 299 -6.42 -4.67 3.05
CA ARG A 299 -7.69 -5.07 3.67
C ARG A 299 -7.52 -5.28 5.18
N THR A 300 -6.42 -5.91 5.64
CA THR A 300 -6.12 -6.03 7.08
C THR A 300 -6.02 -4.67 7.75
N PHE A 301 -5.38 -3.69 7.10
CA PHE A 301 -5.29 -2.33 7.62
C PHE A 301 -6.67 -1.66 7.70
N ALA A 302 -7.47 -1.74 6.63
CA ALA A 302 -8.83 -1.17 6.61
C ALA A 302 -9.73 -1.78 7.69
N ILE A 303 -9.70 -3.10 7.87
CA ILE A 303 -10.44 -3.80 8.95
C ILE A 303 -10.00 -3.28 10.32
N SER A 304 -8.68 -3.17 10.56
CA SER A 304 -8.17 -2.70 11.84
C SER A 304 -8.48 -1.23 12.14
N LEU A 305 -8.79 -0.43 11.11
CA LEU A 305 -9.21 0.97 11.27
C LEU A 305 -10.70 1.11 11.59
N TYR A 306 -11.54 0.15 11.20
CA TYR A 306 -13.00 0.23 11.40
C TYR A 306 -13.41 0.63 12.82
N PRO A 307 -12.99 -0.06 13.91
CA PRO A 307 -13.42 0.32 15.26
C PRO A 307 -12.99 1.74 15.65
N LEU A 308 -11.82 2.19 15.18
CA LEU A 308 -11.33 3.54 15.46
C LEU A 308 -12.13 4.60 14.71
N ILE A 309 -12.50 4.32 13.46
CA ILE A 309 -13.30 5.23 12.64
C ILE A 309 -14.74 5.28 13.14
N ASP A 310 -15.36 4.13 13.47
CA ASP A 310 -16.70 4.09 14.06
C ASP A 310 -16.76 4.94 15.34
N LEU A 311 -15.83 4.75 16.28
CA LEU A 311 -15.72 5.60 17.47
C LEU A 311 -15.48 7.08 17.14
N TYR A 312 -14.60 7.38 16.18
CA TYR A 312 -14.34 8.75 15.75
C TYR A 312 -15.61 9.43 15.25
N THR A 313 -16.36 8.77 14.36
CA THR A 313 -17.60 9.32 13.79
C THR A 313 -18.71 9.52 14.81
N ARG A 314 -18.72 8.76 15.91
CA ARG A 314 -19.72 8.93 17.00
C ARG A 314 -19.39 10.10 17.93
N VAL A 315 -18.12 10.44 18.08
CA VAL A 315 -17.65 11.41 19.08
C VAL A 315 -17.43 12.80 18.48
N LEU A 316 -16.97 12.83 17.22
CA LEU A 316 -16.43 14.05 16.61
C LEU A 316 -17.19 14.50 15.35
N GLU A 317 -18.12 13.69 14.84
CA GLU A 317 -19.04 14.05 13.76
C GLU A 317 -20.50 14.05 14.24
#